data_AF-A0A4Q0M316-F1
#
_entry.id   AF-A0A4Q0M316-F1
#
_cell.length_a   1.000
_cell.length_b   1.000
_cell.length_c   1.000
_cell.angle_alpha   90.00
_cell.angle_beta   90.00
_cell.angle_gamma   90.00
#
_symmetry.space_group_name_H-M   'P 1'
#
loop_
_entity.id
_entity.type
_entity.pdbx_description
1 polymer ?
#
loop_
_entity_poly.entity_id
_entity_poly.type
_entity_poly.pdbx_seq_one_letter_code
_entity_poly.pdbx_strand_id
1 'polypeptide(L)'
;MTEPVSDALAELVAMRASGEISSDEFVAARDRLREGRYSSPGGRCEAALRAEGTPDQVAALGVANRAGETAGDTVARGGASKKSGKGRRALLGIGTVLLVLILLGSGGGQTVYKRDDYGSAWPYPSYDKATVRCEVKKFGSTDRPVATVELGGITYGLNGAARGIGAYPDPTPLEAFDQAAIAGTRQKMIDDALAKLCRWTQ
;
A
#
# COMPACT_ATOMS: atom_id res chain seq x y z
N MET A 1 2.61 21.55 24.47
CA MET A 1 2.22 20.12 24.43
C MET A 1 2.48 19.67 23.00
N THR A 2 3.55 18.94 22.77
CA THR A 2 3.89 18.36 21.46
C THR A 2 3.07 17.09 21.30
N GLU A 3 2.11 17.09 20.38
CA GLU A 3 1.43 15.84 20.00
C GLU A 3 2.48 14.85 19.47
N PRO A 4 2.37 13.56 19.82
CA PRO A 4 3.34 12.57 19.38
C PRO A 4 3.22 12.40 17.86
N VAL A 5 4.37 12.42 17.17
CA VAL A 5 4.48 12.18 15.70
C VAL A 5 3.78 10.88 15.25
N SER A 6 3.58 9.95 16.18
CA SER A 6 2.83 8.70 16.00
C SER A 6 1.38 8.93 15.55
N ASP A 7 0.71 9.97 16.07
CA ASP A 7 -0.71 10.19 15.80
C ASP A 7 -0.91 10.76 14.38
N ALA A 8 -0.05 11.68 13.95
CA ALA A 8 -0.10 12.26 12.61
C ALA A 8 0.19 11.23 11.50
N LEU A 9 1.08 10.26 11.77
CA LEU A 9 1.34 9.19 10.81
C LEU A 9 0.15 8.22 10.69
N ALA A 10 -0.51 7.91 11.82
CA ALA A 10 -1.71 7.08 11.83
C ALA A 10 -2.86 7.74 11.04
N GLU A 11 -3.02 9.06 11.19
CA GLU A 11 -4.00 9.84 10.42
C GLU A 11 -3.72 9.82 8.92
N LEU A 12 -2.47 10.05 8.49
CA LEU A 12 -2.11 9.95 7.07
C LEU A 12 -2.38 8.57 6.47
N VAL A 13 -2.18 7.51 7.25
CA VAL A 13 -2.48 6.15 6.82
C VAL A 13 -3.99 5.97 6.64
N ALA A 14 -4.80 6.50 7.55
CA ALA A 14 -6.26 6.45 7.43
C ALA A 14 -6.76 7.21 6.19
N MET A 15 -6.24 8.42 5.92
CA MET A 15 -6.59 9.21 4.74
C MET A 15 -6.22 8.50 3.43
N ARG A 16 -5.08 7.81 3.39
CA ARG A 16 -4.70 7.01 2.22
C ARG A 16 -5.64 5.82 2.03
N ALA A 17 -6.01 5.16 3.13
CA ALA A 17 -6.91 4.00 3.09
C ALA A 17 -8.34 4.37 2.65
N SER A 18 -8.83 5.56 3.02
CA SER A 18 -10.11 6.10 2.55
C SER A 18 -10.06 6.64 1.11
N GLY A 19 -8.87 6.83 0.55
CA GLY A 19 -8.67 7.40 -0.79
C GLY A 19 -8.77 8.93 -0.83
N GLU A 20 -8.73 9.59 0.32
CA GLU A 20 -8.73 11.06 0.43
C GLU A 20 -7.45 11.69 -0.08
N ILE A 21 -6.33 10.95 -0.01
CA ILE A 21 -5.06 11.35 -0.59
C ILE A 21 -4.53 10.27 -1.53
N SER A 22 -3.92 10.71 -2.62
CA SER A 22 -3.20 9.84 -3.54
C SER A 22 -1.95 9.25 -2.88
N SER A 23 -1.38 8.20 -3.51
CA SER A 23 -0.14 7.60 -3.00
C SER A 23 1.03 8.59 -3.00
N ASP A 24 1.09 9.51 -3.98
CA ASP A 24 2.16 10.51 -4.07
C ASP A 24 2.03 11.57 -2.96
N GLU A 25 0.80 12.00 -2.66
CA GLU A 25 0.52 12.91 -1.55
C GLU A 25 0.87 12.29 -0.20
N PHE A 26 0.59 11.00 -0.01
CA PHE A 26 0.99 10.29 1.20
C PHE A 26 2.50 10.27 1.40
N VAL A 27 3.28 9.99 0.34
CA VAL A 27 4.74 10.00 0.41
C VAL A 27 5.26 11.40 0.77
N ALA A 28 4.76 12.44 0.08
CA ALA A 28 5.15 13.82 0.34
C ALA A 28 4.80 14.27 1.77
N ALA A 29 3.62 13.91 2.27
CA ALA A 29 3.19 14.29 3.63
C ALA A 29 3.99 13.56 4.71
N ARG A 30 4.26 12.26 4.52
CA ARG A 30 5.10 11.47 5.42
C ARG A 30 6.52 12.03 5.50
N ASP A 31 7.11 12.40 4.35
CA ASP A 31 8.47 12.93 4.31
C ASP A 31 8.54 14.30 5.03
N ARG A 32 7.51 15.15 4.93
CA ARG A 32 7.40 16.41 5.70
C ARG A 32 7.30 16.17 7.21
N LEU A 33 6.53 15.17 7.65
CA LEU A 33 6.47 14.78 9.07
C LEU A 33 7.84 14.35 9.59
N ARG A 34 8.60 13.60 8.78
CA ARG A 34 9.95 13.15 9.13
C ARG A 34 10.94 14.31 9.24
N GLU A 35 10.82 15.32 8.37
CA GLU A 35 11.64 16.53 8.44
C GLU A 35 11.26 17.47 9.60
N GLY A 36 10.21 17.16 10.37
CA GLY A 36 9.70 18.04 11.42
C GLY A 36 9.17 19.38 10.90
N ARG A 37 8.98 19.51 9.57
CA ARG A 37 8.50 20.73 8.90
C ARG A 37 6.98 20.75 8.76
N TYR A 38 6.29 20.38 9.82
CA TYR A 38 4.85 20.64 9.92
C TYR A 38 4.65 22.11 10.33
N SER A 39 4.86 23.01 9.37
CA SER A 39 4.35 24.38 9.50
C SER A 39 2.83 24.27 9.39
N SER A 40 2.15 24.23 10.54
CA SER A 40 0.69 24.23 10.61
C SER A 40 0.12 25.31 9.67
N PRO A 41 -0.71 24.97 8.67
CA PRO A 41 -1.27 25.96 7.75
C PRO A 41 -2.25 26.94 8.43
N GLY A 42 -2.51 26.80 9.72
CA GLY A 42 -3.58 27.51 10.45
C GLY A 42 -3.21 28.85 11.07
N GLY A 43 -2.24 29.60 10.55
CA GLY A 43 -1.76 30.81 11.23
C GLY A 43 -1.32 31.95 10.32
N ARG A 44 -2.22 32.49 9.49
CA ARG A 44 -2.34 33.93 9.12
C ARG A 44 -3.28 34.11 7.92
N CYS A 45 -4.57 34.19 8.20
CA CYS A 45 -5.51 34.98 7.41
C CYS A 45 -5.80 36.29 8.16
N GLU A 46 -4.80 37.12 8.43
CA GLU A 46 -5.03 38.53 8.75
C GLU A 46 -3.72 39.33 8.59
N ALA A 47 -3.83 40.52 8.00
CA ALA A 47 -2.76 41.48 7.67
C ALA A 47 -1.99 41.27 6.35
N ALA A 48 -2.66 41.48 5.22
CA ALA A 48 -2.03 42.05 4.03
C ALA A 48 -3.05 42.83 3.18
N LEU A 49 -3.58 43.91 3.78
CA LEU A 49 -4.37 44.93 3.09
C LEU A 49 -3.66 46.28 3.30
N ARG A 50 -2.71 46.58 2.39
CA ARG A 50 -2.20 47.90 1.97
C ARG A 50 -0.74 47.78 1.53
N ALA A 51 -0.50 47.89 0.23
CA ALA A 51 0.15 49.07 -0.35
C ALA A 51 0.23 48.88 -1.86
N GLU A 52 -0.41 49.81 -2.55
CA GLU A 52 -0.37 50.00 -4.00
C GLU A 52 1.03 50.41 -4.47
N GLY A 53 1.43 49.97 -5.66
CA GLY A 53 2.69 50.36 -6.30
C GLY A 53 2.82 49.76 -7.71
N THR A 54 2.67 50.63 -8.69
CA THR A 54 2.38 50.50 -10.13
C THR A 54 3.48 49.88 -11.04
N PRO A 55 3.16 49.62 -12.34
CA PRO A 55 3.82 48.65 -13.21
C PRO A 55 4.88 49.26 -14.12
N ASP A 56 5.87 48.46 -14.53
CA ASP A 56 6.47 48.45 -15.87
C ASP A 56 7.68 47.51 -15.87
N GLN A 57 7.58 46.37 -16.55
CA GLN A 57 8.43 46.10 -17.71
C GLN A 57 8.09 44.77 -18.39
N VAL A 58 7.96 44.94 -19.69
CA VAL A 58 7.59 44.03 -20.76
C VAL A 58 8.77 43.18 -21.22
N ALA A 59 8.41 42.12 -21.96
CA ALA A 59 9.20 41.37 -22.93
C ALA A 59 10.12 40.28 -22.37
N ALA A 60 10.29 39.11 -23.00
CA ALA A 60 9.66 38.43 -24.12
C ALA A 60 10.39 37.07 -24.24
N LEU A 61 9.67 36.03 -24.68
CA LEU A 61 10.10 34.74 -25.27
C LEU A 61 8.88 33.81 -25.03
N GLY A 62 7.98 33.51 -25.98
CA GLY A 62 8.22 32.96 -27.32
C GLY A 62 8.84 31.56 -27.17
N VAL A 63 8.31 30.43 -27.63
CA VAL A 63 7.41 30.12 -28.75
C VAL A 63 6.80 28.71 -28.52
N ALA A 64 5.64 28.53 -29.15
CA ALA A 64 4.77 27.36 -29.24
C ALA A 64 5.40 26.00 -29.61
N ASN A 65 4.71 24.94 -29.20
CA ASN A 65 4.23 23.83 -30.05
C ASN A 65 3.12 23.07 -29.29
N ARG A 66 2.18 22.32 -29.86
CA ARG A 66 1.31 22.35 -31.06
C ARG A 66 0.41 21.12 -30.87
N ALA A 67 -0.82 21.23 -31.35
CA ALA A 67 -1.94 20.30 -31.14
C ALA A 67 -1.83 18.92 -31.82
N GLY A 68 -2.75 18.03 -31.42
CA GLY A 68 -3.18 16.77 -32.06
C GLY A 68 -3.93 15.91 -31.04
N GLU A 69 -5.24 16.07 -30.81
CA GLU A 69 -6.41 15.59 -31.57
C GLU A 69 -6.41 14.09 -31.94
N THR A 70 -7.38 13.35 -31.39
CA THR A 70 -8.39 12.44 -32.02
C THR A 70 -8.90 11.45 -30.97
N ALA A 71 -10.15 11.57 -30.51
CA ALA A 71 -11.39 11.00 -31.08
C ALA A 71 -11.48 9.47 -30.94
N GLY A 72 -12.48 9.01 -30.18
CA GLY A 72 -12.75 7.58 -29.95
C GLY A 72 -14.00 7.35 -29.12
N ASP A 73 -15.13 7.81 -29.66
CA ASP A 73 -16.49 7.62 -29.16
C ASP A 73 -16.97 6.21 -29.55
N THR A 74 -17.51 5.40 -28.63
CA THR A 74 -18.44 4.32 -29.01
C THR A 74 -19.42 3.97 -27.88
N VAL A 75 -20.68 4.25 -28.20
CA VAL A 75 -21.91 3.92 -27.47
C VAL A 75 -22.35 2.47 -27.73
N ALA A 76 -22.75 1.73 -26.70
CA ALA A 76 -23.79 0.69 -26.75
C ALA A 76 -24.29 0.42 -25.31
N ARG A 77 -25.48 0.88 -24.88
CA ARG A 77 -26.86 0.52 -25.25
C ARG A 77 -27.27 -0.90 -24.83
N GLY A 78 -28.01 -0.97 -23.72
CA GLY A 78 -29.27 -1.73 -23.60
C GLY A 78 -29.19 -3.22 -23.29
N GLY A 79 -29.75 -3.62 -22.14
CA GLY A 79 -30.07 -5.01 -21.83
C GLY A 79 -30.93 -5.14 -20.58
N ALA A 80 -32.24 -5.23 -20.78
CA ALA A 80 -33.26 -5.23 -19.75
C ALA A 80 -33.34 -6.53 -18.91
N SER A 81 -33.64 -6.36 -17.63
CA SER A 81 -34.71 -7.01 -16.86
C SER A 81 -35.06 -8.48 -17.15
N LYS A 82 -34.81 -9.37 -16.17
CA LYS A 82 -35.71 -10.51 -15.87
C LYS A 82 -35.91 -10.68 -14.36
N LYS A 83 -37.12 -10.34 -13.90
CA LYS A 83 -37.78 -10.89 -12.72
C LYS A 83 -38.09 -12.38 -12.94
N SER A 84 -38.34 -13.09 -11.82
CA SER A 84 -38.94 -14.43 -11.67
C SER A 84 -37.90 -15.51 -11.39
N GLY A 85 -37.98 -16.34 -10.34
CA GLY A 85 -39.15 -16.71 -9.55
C GLY A 85 -38.80 -17.16 -8.13
N LYS A 86 -39.81 -17.00 -7.28
CA LYS A 86 -39.83 -17.34 -5.86
C LYS A 86 -40.16 -18.83 -5.75
N GLY A 87 -39.16 -19.68 -5.54
CA GLY A 87 -39.31 -21.11 -5.28
C GLY A 87 -38.82 -21.46 -3.89
N ARG A 88 -39.72 -21.49 -2.90
CA ARG A 88 -39.46 -22.08 -1.59
C ARG A 88 -39.45 -23.61 -1.75
N ARG A 89 -38.44 -24.29 -1.22
CA ARG A 89 -38.51 -25.34 -0.18
C ARG A 89 -37.37 -26.36 -0.30
N ALA A 90 -36.72 -26.55 0.85
CA ALA A 90 -36.17 -27.79 1.37
C ALA A 90 -35.03 -28.47 0.60
N LEU A 91 -33.81 -28.30 1.11
CA LEU A 91 -32.91 -29.42 1.39
C LEU A 91 -31.99 -29.02 2.55
N LEU A 92 -32.45 -29.38 3.75
CA LEU A 92 -31.59 -29.56 4.91
C LEU A 92 -30.55 -30.64 4.56
N GLY A 93 -29.28 -30.37 4.84
CA GLY A 93 -28.34 -31.43 5.23
C GLY A 93 -27.27 -31.88 4.23
N ILE A 94 -26.53 -30.97 3.57
CA ILE A 94 -25.09 -31.15 3.24
C ILE A 94 -24.41 -29.75 3.31
N GLY A 95 -24.57 -29.06 4.44
CA GLY A 95 -24.25 -27.62 4.57
C GLY A 95 -22.88 -27.26 5.14
N THR A 96 -22.07 -28.24 5.51
CA THR A 96 -20.80 -28.01 6.23
C THR A 96 -19.53 -28.45 5.48
N VAL A 97 -19.65 -29.19 4.37
CA VAL A 97 -18.47 -29.68 3.61
C VAL A 97 -18.09 -28.76 2.45
N LEU A 98 -19.01 -27.96 1.90
CA LEU A 98 -18.71 -27.08 0.76
C LEU A 98 -18.01 -25.75 1.14
N LEU A 99 -18.02 -25.34 2.41
CA LEU A 99 -17.35 -24.13 2.88
C LEU A 99 -15.84 -24.32 3.09
N VAL A 100 -15.36 -25.57 3.17
CA VAL A 100 -13.93 -25.89 3.30
C VAL A 100 -13.23 -25.92 1.93
N LEU A 101 -13.99 -26.11 0.84
CA LEU A 101 -13.44 -26.26 -0.52
C LEU A 101 -13.17 -24.93 -1.25
N ILE A 102 -13.65 -23.80 -0.74
CA ILE A 102 -13.39 -22.46 -1.34
C ILE A 102 -12.03 -21.88 -0.90
N LEU A 103 -11.37 -22.45 0.12
CA LEU A 103 -10.02 -22.05 0.54
C LEU A 103 -8.88 -22.71 -0.27
N LEU A 104 -9.21 -23.54 -1.27
CA LEU A 104 -8.25 -24.23 -2.15
C LEU A 104 -7.91 -23.45 -3.44
N GLY A 105 -8.38 -22.20 -3.56
CA GLY A 105 -8.14 -21.35 -4.71
C GLY A 105 -6.77 -20.67 -4.66
N SER A 106 -5.80 -21.23 -5.38
CA SER A 106 -4.61 -20.55 -5.93
C SER A 106 -3.53 -20.08 -4.94
N GLY A 107 -2.78 -21.05 -4.40
CA GLY A 107 -1.35 -21.18 -4.70
C GLY A 107 -0.32 -20.20 -4.14
N GLY A 108 -0.70 -19.17 -3.39
CA GLY A 108 0.25 -18.38 -2.60
C GLY A 108 0.37 -18.96 -1.19
N GLY A 109 1.54 -19.49 -0.84
CA GLY A 109 1.79 -19.86 0.56
C GLY A 109 1.74 -18.62 1.45
N GLN A 110 1.15 -18.74 2.64
CA GLN A 110 1.22 -17.70 3.69
C GLN A 110 1.65 -18.30 5.02
N THR A 111 2.39 -17.52 5.80
CA THR A 111 2.79 -17.84 7.19
C THR A 111 2.51 -16.63 8.07
N VAL A 112 2.01 -16.86 9.27
CA VAL A 112 1.84 -15.81 10.29
C VAL A 112 2.97 -15.91 11.29
N TYR A 113 3.69 -14.82 11.48
CA TYR A 113 4.71 -14.66 12.51
C TYR A 113 4.14 -13.81 13.65
N LYS A 114 4.43 -14.16 14.90
CA LYS A 114 3.98 -13.41 16.08
C LYS A 114 5.17 -12.83 16.83
N ARG A 115 4.99 -11.67 17.45
CA ARG A 115 6.02 -11.01 18.27
C ARG A 115 6.54 -11.92 19.37
N ASP A 116 5.65 -12.64 20.05
CA ASP A 116 6.01 -13.51 21.18
C ASP A 116 7.00 -14.63 20.80
N ASP A 117 7.01 -15.06 19.54
CA ASP A 117 7.94 -16.09 19.04
C ASP A 117 9.39 -15.56 18.89
N TYR A 118 9.58 -14.23 18.85
CA TYR A 118 10.86 -13.59 18.56
C TYR A 118 11.34 -12.64 19.66
N GLY A 119 10.47 -12.22 20.58
CA GLY A 119 10.82 -11.30 21.67
C GLY A 119 11.46 -10.02 21.16
N SER A 120 12.67 -9.71 21.63
CA SER A 120 13.42 -8.51 21.24
C SER A 120 13.92 -8.54 19.80
N ALA A 121 13.96 -9.70 19.14
CA ALA A 121 14.35 -9.83 17.75
C ALA A 121 13.19 -9.58 16.77
N TRP A 122 12.01 -9.20 17.27
CA TRP A 122 10.84 -8.89 16.46
C TRP A 122 11.04 -7.59 15.66
N PRO A 123 10.92 -7.62 14.32
CA PRO A 123 11.24 -6.46 13.48
C PRO A 123 10.22 -5.33 13.58
N TYR A 124 8.96 -5.59 13.92
CA TYR A 124 7.86 -4.63 13.76
C TYR A 124 7.20 -4.24 15.10
N PRO A 125 7.82 -3.34 15.91
CA PRO A 125 7.42 -3.10 17.29
C PRO A 125 6.00 -2.56 17.48
N SER A 126 5.38 -1.97 16.44
CA SER A 126 3.99 -1.50 16.51
C SER A 126 2.95 -2.59 16.24
N TYR A 127 3.35 -3.79 15.83
CA TYR A 127 2.46 -4.87 15.42
C TYR A 127 2.76 -6.17 16.17
N ASP A 128 1.72 -6.84 16.67
CA ASP A 128 1.90 -8.11 17.42
C ASP A 128 2.09 -9.32 16.50
N LYS A 129 1.73 -9.18 15.22
CA LYS A 129 1.86 -10.23 14.21
C LYS A 129 2.12 -9.63 12.82
N ALA A 130 2.68 -10.45 11.96
CA ALA A 130 2.92 -10.16 10.56
C ALA A 130 2.52 -11.36 9.71
N THR A 131 1.72 -11.13 8.66
CA THR A 131 1.37 -12.20 7.71
C THR A 131 2.29 -12.10 6.51
N VAL A 132 3.18 -13.05 6.35
CA VAL A 132 4.10 -13.12 5.21
C VAL A 132 3.47 -13.97 4.12
N ARG A 133 3.53 -13.49 2.89
CA ARG A 133 3.04 -14.18 1.69
C ARG A 133 4.16 -14.25 0.66
N CYS A 134 4.11 -15.26 -0.18
CA CYS A 134 5.00 -15.35 -1.33
C CYS A 134 4.23 -15.78 -2.57
N GLU A 135 4.42 -15.04 -3.66
CA GLU A 135 3.84 -15.34 -4.97
C GLU A 135 4.94 -15.36 -6.03
N VAL A 136 4.95 -16.37 -6.90
CA VAL A 136 5.81 -16.35 -8.08
C VAL A 136 5.08 -15.58 -9.17
N LYS A 137 5.64 -14.45 -9.58
CA LYS A 137 5.08 -13.61 -10.64
C LYS A 137 5.98 -13.64 -11.87
N LYS A 138 5.35 -13.69 -13.04
CA LYS A 138 6.05 -13.64 -14.33
C LYS A 138 6.30 -12.19 -14.73
N PHE A 139 7.55 -11.86 -14.98
CA PHE A 139 7.98 -10.53 -15.41
C PHE A 139 8.72 -10.65 -16.74
N GLY A 140 8.02 -10.35 -17.83
CA GLY A 140 8.50 -10.64 -19.18
C GLY A 140 8.65 -12.15 -19.40
N SER A 141 9.89 -12.59 -19.67
CA SER A 141 10.23 -14.01 -19.85
C SER A 141 10.70 -14.71 -18.57
N THR A 142 10.85 -13.99 -17.46
CA THR A 142 11.46 -14.51 -16.23
C THR A 142 10.46 -14.55 -15.09
N ASP A 143 10.38 -15.67 -14.39
CA ASP A 143 9.62 -15.77 -13.14
C ASP A 143 10.46 -15.24 -11.97
N ARG A 144 9.84 -14.48 -11.06
CA ARG A 144 10.49 -13.98 -9.84
C ARG A 144 9.59 -14.19 -8.63
N PRO A 145 10.14 -14.62 -7.49
CA PRO A 145 9.38 -14.71 -6.26
C PRO A 145 9.21 -13.33 -5.63
N VAL A 146 7.98 -12.99 -5.29
CA VAL A 146 7.57 -11.74 -4.69
C VAL A 146 7.15 -12.03 -3.25
N ALA A 147 8.05 -11.74 -2.31
CA ALA A 147 7.80 -11.93 -0.89
C ALA A 147 7.24 -10.64 -0.29
N THR A 148 6.08 -10.72 0.36
CA THR A 148 5.41 -9.56 0.96
C THR A 148 5.07 -9.83 2.42
N VAL A 149 4.87 -8.76 3.19
CA VAL A 149 4.42 -8.80 4.57
C VAL A 149 3.22 -7.88 4.76
N GLU A 150 2.17 -8.38 5.40
CA GLU A 150 0.99 -7.61 5.77
C GLU A 150 1.11 -7.17 7.23
N LEU A 151 1.07 -5.85 7.46
CA LEU A 151 1.15 -5.19 8.76
C LEU A 151 -0.01 -4.21 8.86
N GLY A 152 -0.89 -4.38 9.85
CA GLY A 152 -2.06 -3.50 10.02
C GLY A 152 -2.99 -3.42 8.81
N GLY A 153 -3.06 -4.48 8.00
CA GLY A 153 -3.87 -4.52 6.76
C GLY A 153 -3.20 -3.90 5.53
N ILE A 154 -1.96 -3.41 5.65
CA ILE A 154 -1.18 -2.87 4.53
C ILE A 154 -0.09 -3.87 4.13
N THR A 155 0.05 -4.10 2.83
CA THR A 155 1.05 -5.03 2.26
C THR A 155 2.31 -4.31 1.85
N TYR A 156 3.45 -4.76 2.36
CA TYR A 156 4.80 -4.23 2.11
C TYR A 156 5.69 -5.27 1.42
N GLY A 157 6.72 -4.82 0.72
CA GLY A 157 7.66 -5.68 0.00
C GLY A 157 8.84 -6.10 0.86
N LEU A 158 9.02 -7.40 1.10
CA LEU A 158 10.12 -7.93 1.89
C LEU A 158 11.43 -8.10 1.10
N ASN A 159 11.34 -8.39 -0.20
CA ASN A 159 12.51 -8.61 -1.05
C ASN A 159 12.62 -7.57 -2.19
N GLY A 160 13.75 -7.58 -2.90
CA GLY A 160 14.00 -6.67 -4.02
C GLY A 160 12.97 -6.77 -5.14
N ALA A 161 12.49 -7.98 -5.46
CA ALA A 161 11.47 -8.18 -6.48
C ALA A 161 10.11 -7.56 -6.09
N ALA A 162 9.72 -7.68 -4.82
CA ALA A 162 8.49 -7.07 -4.31
C ALA A 162 8.56 -5.54 -4.30
N ARG A 163 9.68 -4.95 -3.85
CA ARG A 163 9.84 -3.48 -3.81
C ARG A 163 10.08 -2.86 -5.19
N GLY A 164 10.81 -3.56 -6.04
CA GLY A 164 11.09 -3.11 -7.41
C GLY A 164 9.88 -3.32 -8.30
N ILE A 165 9.75 -4.53 -8.84
CA ILE A 165 8.76 -4.81 -9.89
C ILE A 165 7.35 -4.96 -9.30
N GLY A 166 7.24 -5.48 -8.07
CA GLY A 166 5.96 -5.59 -7.37
C GLY A 166 5.38 -4.25 -6.90
N ALA A 167 6.17 -3.17 -6.93
CA ALA A 167 5.80 -1.82 -6.48
C ALA A 167 5.21 -1.77 -5.06
N TYR A 168 5.53 -2.74 -4.20
CA TYR A 168 5.09 -2.73 -2.80
C TYR A 168 5.94 -1.75 -1.98
N PRO A 169 5.34 -1.01 -1.02
CA PRO A 169 6.08 -0.10 -0.16
C PRO A 169 7.14 -0.82 0.66
N ASP A 170 8.24 -0.12 0.98
CA ASP A 170 9.30 -0.66 1.84
C ASP A 170 8.85 -0.70 3.31
N PRO A 171 8.96 -1.85 4.02
CA PRO A 171 8.60 -1.93 5.43
C PRO A 171 9.69 -1.37 6.36
N THR A 172 10.91 -1.10 5.88
CA THR A 172 12.04 -0.63 6.72
C THR A 172 11.71 0.56 7.63
N PRO A 173 10.90 1.57 7.20
CA PRO A 173 10.49 2.66 8.09
C PRO A 173 9.62 2.25 9.29
N LEU A 174 9.02 1.05 9.26
CA LEU A 174 8.23 0.47 10.35
C LEU A 174 9.06 -0.45 11.25
N GLU A 175 10.32 -0.71 10.88
CA GLU A 175 11.19 -1.62 11.60
C GLU A 175 11.73 -0.97 12.88
N ALA A 176 12.13 -1.81 13.84
CA ALA A 176 12.80 -1.34 15.05
C ALA A 176 14.09 -0.58 14.72
N PHE A 177 14.47 0.34 15.60
CA PHE A 177 15.67 1.17 15.42
C PHE A 177 16.97 0.35 15.44
N ASP A 178 17.01 -0.72 16.24
CA ASP A 178 18.15 -1.64 16.29
C ASP A 178 18.11 -2.62 15.11
N GLN A 179 18.62 -2.15 13.97
CA GLN A 179 18.69 -2.91 12.74
C GLN A 179 19.55 -4.17 12.86
N ALA A 180 20.59 -4.14 13.71
CA ALA A 180 21.47 -5.30 13.90
C ALA A 180 20.73 -6.43 14.63
N ALA A 181 19.94 -6.09 15.66
CA ALA A 181 19.15 -7.06 16.41
C ALA A 181 18.07 -7.76 15.57
N ILE A 182 17.49 -7.07 14.59
CA ILE A 182 16.35 -7.60 13.80
C ILE A 182 16.75 -8.17 12.43
N ALA A 183 17.97 -7.91 11.94
CA ALA A 183 18.42 -8.33 10.61
C ALA A 183 18.28 -9.84 10.41
N GLY A 184 18.65 -10.64 11.42
CA GLY A 184 18.55 -12.10 11.36
C GLY A 184 17.10 -12.59 11.24
N THR A 185 16.18 -12.00 12.01
CA THR A 185 14.75 -12.32 11.93
C THR A 185 14.16 -11.94 10.58
N ARG A 186 14.47 -10.74 10.09
CA ARG A 186 14.00 -10.25 8.79
C ARG A 186 14.48 -11.15 7.66
N GLN A 187 15.78 -11.50 7.64
CA GLN A 187 16.33 -12.40 6.63
C GLN A 187 15.67 -13.78 6.71
N LYS A 188 15.48 -14.32 7.92
CA LYS A 188 14.78 -15.59 8.11
C LYS A 188 13.34 -15.57 7.57
N MET A 189 12.58 -14.49 7.75
CA MET A 189 11.24 -14.36 7.18
C MET A 189 11.27 -14.38 5.65
N ILE A 190 12.26 -13.73 5.02
CA ILE A 190 12.46 -13.75 3.57
C ILE A 190 12.81 -15.18 3.11
N ASP A 191 13.79 -15.81 3.75
CA ASP A 191 14.25 -17.15 3.37
C ASP A 191 13.15 -18.19 3.51
N ASP A 192 12.38 -18.14 4.61
CA ASP A 192 11.21 -18.98 4.82
C ASP A 192 10.14 -18.73 3.75
N ALA A 193 9.87 -17.46 3.39
CA ALA A 193 8.91 -17.14 2.34
C ALA A 193 9.33 -17.72 0.98
N LEU A 194 10.59 -17.54 0.61
CA LEU A 194 11.12 -18.03 -0.66
C LEU A 194 11.13 -19.56 -0.71
N ALA A 195 11.69 -20.21 0.31
CA ALA A 195 11.88 -21.66 0.33
C ALA A 195 10.57 -22.42 0.59
N LYS A 196 9.72 -21.98 1.53
CA LYS A 196 8.54 -22.73 1.97
C LYS A 196 7.28 -22.32 1.23
N LEU A 197 7.10 -21.03 0.96
CA LEU A 197 5.84 -20.51 0.40
C LEU A 197 5.89 -20.46 -1.13
N CYS A 198 6.96 -19.90 -1.71
CA CYS A 198 7.16 -19.89 -3.16
C CYS A 198 7.80 -21.18 -3.71
N ARG A 199 8.37 -22.04 -2.85
CA ARG A 199 9.20 -23.21 -3.25
C ARG A 199 10.30 -22.82 -4.25
N TRP A 200 10.84 -21.62 -4.08
CA TRP A 200 11.87 -21.07 -4.95
C TRP A 200 13.23 -21.64 -4.55
N THR A 201 13.80 -22.50 -5.40
CA THR A 201 15.17 -22.98 -5.28
C THR A 201 16.09 -22.03 -6.05
N GLN A 202 17.01 -21.37 -5.34
CA GLN A 202 18.09 -20.58 -5.96
C GLN A 202 19.15 -21.48 -6.59
#